data_AF-A0AAD6F2H3-F1
#
_entry.id   AF-A0AAD6F2H3-F1
#
_cell.length_a   1.000
_cell.length_b   1.000
_cell.length_c   1.000
_cell.angle_alpha   90.00
_cell.angle_beta   90.00
_cell.angle_gamma   90.00
#
_symmetry.space_group_name_H-M   'P 1'
#
loop_
_entity.id
_entity.type
_entity.pdbx_description
1 polymer ?
#
loop_
_entity_poly.entity_id
_entity_poly.type
_entity_poly.pdbx_seq_one_letter_code
_entity_poly.pdbx_strand_id
1 'polypeptide(L)'
;MQQNCVNFYLETPNKAKKQGAMSLDGFQIYLCSQEGSIFKPELRELHQDMSQPLSHYFISSSHNTYLLEDQLRGQSSQEAYIQALKRGCRCVEVDCWDGSDGEPVVYHGHTLTSKILFRDVISTLKEYAFKASDFPVILSLENHCCVEQQTVMAKHIRVICGDMLLTTLLNGQVPQQLPSPQELKGKILLKAKKISGTEGSLDETLTDDISDEEEMTNHEAESLSAEEPPAGDFEPRWEGHSIPHGQKSKAKLSKELSDLVVYCKSVHFHGFEYARSYGKCSEMSSFSESKAKRLAKDTGTDFVQYHTRQLSRIYPAGRRTDSSNYNPQDMWSVGCQIVALNFQTAGLEMDLNDGLFAQNAGWWLRTATLSSVRRKPEERPGYTPMRLSIQVISGQQIPKVNQKEGSIVDPLVRVEIYGVPQDQAKEETSHINNNGFNPVWNETLNFVIHTPELALVSL
;
A
#
# COMPACT_ATOMS: atom_id res chain seq x y z
N MET A 1 22.12 0.94 -30.02
CA MET A 1 21.38 2.17 -29.70
C MET A 1 21.59 3.28 -30.73
N GLN A 2 22.82 3.76 -30.98
CA GLN A 2 23.06 4.92 -31.87
C GLN A 2 22.47 4.81 -33.29
N GLN A 3 22.50 3.63 -33.93
CA GLN A 3 22.03 3.49 -35.31
C GLN A 3 20.48 3.52 -35.46
N ASN A 4 19.73 3.18 -34.40
CA ASN A 4 18.27 3.05 -34.46
C ASN A 4 17.55 4.38 -34.13
N CYS A 5 18.05 5.18 -33.19
CA CYS A 5 17.47 6.49 -32.87
C CYS A 5 17.51 7.45 -34.07
N VAL A 6 18.55 7.34 -34.91
CA VAL A 6 18.74 8.19 -36.09
C VAL A 6 17.66 7.96 -37.16
N ASN A 7 16.99 6.81 -37.21
CA ASN A 7 16.05 6.53 -38.31
C ASN A 7 14.62 7.02 -38.06
N PHE A 8 14.22 7.21 -36.79
CA PHE A 8 12.83 7.49 -36.40
C PHE A 8 12.55 8.99 -36.19
N TYR A 9 13.54 9.75 -35.70
CA TYR A 9 13.34 11.12 -35.23
C TYR A 9 13.85 12.21 -36.20
N LEU A 10 14.11 11.88 -37.46
CA LEU A 10 14.55 12.86 -38.46
C LEU A 10 13.38 13.45 -39.25
N GLU A 11 12.91 14.62 -38.84
CA GLU A 11 12.16 15.51 -39.73
C GLU A 11 13.12 16.18 -40.73
N THR A 12 13.63 15.44 -41.71
CA THR A 12 14.02 15.98 -43.04
C THR A 12 14.43 14.85 -44.00
N PRO A 13 14.06 14.89 -45.30
CA PRO A 13 14.30 13.78 -46.21
C PRO A 13 15.78 13.67 -46.64
N ASN A 14 16.31 12.45 -46.55
CA ASN A 14 17.34 11.82 -47.39
C ASN A 14 18.83 12.22 -47.30
N LYS A 15 19.26 13.40 -46.82
CA LYS A 15 20.72 13.71 -46.70
C LYS A 15 21.33 13.37 -45.34
N ALA A 16 20.75 13.87 -44.24
CA ALA A 16 21.25 13.61 -42.88
C ALA A 16 21.20 12.12 -42.51
N LYS A 17 20.12 11.43 -42.93
CA LYS A 17 19.93 9.98 -42.75
C LYS A 17 21.04 9.14 -43.40
N LYS A 18 21.53 9.55 -44.58
CA LYS A 18 22.64 8.86 -45.28
C LYS A 18 24.00 9.07 -44.62
N GLN A 19 24.14 10.10 -43.79
CA GLN A 19 25.38 10.46 -43.10
C GLN A 19 25.39 10.03 -41.63
N GLY A 20 24.33 9.39 -41.12
CA GLY A 20 24.21 9.02 -39.71
C GLY A 20 24.13 10.23 -38.77
N ALA A 21 23.64 11.38 -39.24
CA ALA A 21 23.58 12.63 -38.48
C ALA A 21 22.13 12.96 -38.06
N MET A 22 21.99 13.69 -36.95
CA MET A 22 20.71 14.16 -36.39
C MET A 22 20.62 15.68 -36.44
N SER A 23 19.47 16.23 -36.87
CA SER A 23 19.20 17.67 -36.81
C SER A 23 18.92 18.12 -35.37
N LEU A 24 18.98 19.42 -35.11
CA LEU A 24 18.60 19.98 -33.80
C LEU A 24 17.16 19.63 -33.44
N ASP A 25 16.22 19.79 -34.39
CA ASP A 25 14.81 19.44 -34.20
C ASP A 25 14.65 17.94 -33.89
N GLY A 26 15.36 17.08 -34.63
CA GLY A 26 15.32 15.64 -34.37
C GLY A 26 15.90 15.25 -33.01
N PHE A 27 16.91 15.98 -32.53
CA PHE A 27 17.45 15.80 -31.19
C PHE A 27 16.47 16.27 -30.11
N GLN A 28 15.76 17.37 -30.32
CA GLN A 28 14.70 17.82 -29.42
C GLN A 28 13.55 16.82 -29.37
N ILE A 29 13.09 16.32 -30.52
CA ILE A 29 12.06 15.28 -30.57
C ILE A 29 12.52 14.03 -29.81
N TYR A 30 13.78 13.62 -29.99
CA TYR A 30 14.37 12.52 -29.23
C TYR A 30 14.34 12.77 -27.71
N LEU A 31 14.79 13.94 -27.23
CA LEU A 31 14.79 14.25 -25.79
C LEU A 31 13.36 14.30 -25.19
N CYS A 32 12.37 14.71 -25.97
CA CYS A 32 10.96 14.73 -25.56
C CYS A 32 10.23 13.40 -25.83
N SER A 33 10.90 12.41 -26.43
CA SER A 33 10.32 11.11 -26.73
C SER A 33 10.35 10.17 -25.53
N GLN A 34 9.70 9.01 -25.68
CA GLN A 34 9.73 7.96 -24.66
C GLN A 34 11.14 7.41 -24.43
N GLU A 35 12.01 7.38 -25.45
CA GLU A 35 13.42 6.97 -25.33
C GLU A 35 14.31 8.04 -24.67
N GLY A 36 13.89 9.31 -24.70
CA GLY A 36 14.54 10.41 -23.99
C GLY A 36 14.10 10.55 -22.53
N SER A 37 13.06 9.80 -22.12
CA SER A 37 12.51 9.88 -20.77
C SER A 37 13.50 9.43 -19.70
N ILE A 38 13.54 10.15 -18.58
CA ILE A 38 14.25 9.70 -17.37
C ILE A 38 13.66 8.38 -16.83
N PHE A 39 12.36 8.14 -17.07
CA PHE A 39 11.70 6.87 -16.80
C PHE A 39 11.85 5.93 -17.99
N LYS A 40 13.03 5.32 -18.07
CA LYS A 40 13.40 4.38 -19.13
C LYS A 40 12.34 3.29 -19.30
N PRO A 41 11.79 3.09 -20.53
CA PRO A 41 10.78 2.07 -20.79
C PRO A 41 11.23 0.66 -20.41
N GLU A 42 12.52 0.36 -20.56
CA GLU A 42 13.09 -0.95 -20.22
C GLU A 42 13.00 -1.26 -18.72
N LEU A 43 12.98 -0.22 -17.87
CA LEU A 43 12.81 -0.37 -16.42
C LEU A 43 11.35 -0.55 -16.01
N ARG A 44 10.39 -0.29 -16.90
CA ARG A 44 8.97 -0.63 -16.68
C ARG A 44 8.72 -2.12 -16.83
N GLU A 45 9.60 -2.84 -17.51
CA GLU A 45 9.56 -4.29 -17.60
C GLU A 45 10.10 -4.95 -16.32
N LEU A 46 9.78 -6.24 -16.16
CA LEU A 46 10.27 -7.07 -15.07
C LEU A 46 11.79 -7.22 -15.19
N HIS A 47 12.54 -6.78 -14.17
CA HIS A 47 14.01 -6.78 -14.21
C HIS A 47 14.66 -7.25 -12.90
N GLN A 48 13.94 -7.26 -11.78
CA GLN A 48 14.46 -7.77 -10.51
C GLN A 48 14.30 -9.29 -10.42
N ASP A 49 15.10 -9.91 -9.56
CA ASP A 49 14.92 -11.32 -9.23
C ASP A 49 13.57 -11.53 -8.54
N MET A 50 12.73 -12.38 -9.12
CA MET A 50 11.39 -12.73 -8.62
C MET A 50 11.33 -14.11 -7.95
N SER A 51 12.50 -14.72 -7.71
CA SER A 51 12.65 -16.07 -7.13
C SER A 51 13.00 -16.09 -5.64
N GLN A 52 13.12 -14.93 -4.98
CA GLN A 52 13.32 -14.85 -3.54
C GLN A 52 12.00 -15.08 -2.77
N PRO A 53 12.04 -15.41 -1.46
CA PRO A 53 10.82 -15.55 -0.65
C PRO A 53 9.93 -14.30 -0.67
N LEU A 54 8.60 -14.45 -0.59
CA LEU A 54 7.66 -13.32 -0.54
C LEU A 54 8.04 -12.23 0.50
N SER A 55 8.61 -12.62 1.64
CA SER A 55 9.04 -11.68 2.70
C SER A 55 10.13 -10.71 2.25
N HIS A 56 10.81 -10.98 1.14
CA HIS A 56 11.91 -10.17 0.60
C HIS A 56 11.44 -9.08 -0.35
N TYR A 57 10.12 -8.93 -0.58
CA TYR A 57 9.59 -7.90 -1.47
C TYR A 57 8.73 -6.89 -0.72
N PHE A 58 8.79 -5.63 -1.12
CA PHE A 58 7.69 -4.70 -0.89
C PHE A 58 6.57 -5.01 -1.88
N ILE A 59 5.32 -4.86 -1.43
CA ILE A 59 4.14 -5.30 -2.14
C ILE A 59 3.19 -4.11 -2.22
N SER A 60 2.81 -3.72 -3.43
CA SER A 60 1.83 -2.65 -3.63
C SER A 60 0.49 -3.04 -2.99
N SER A 61 0.01 -2.25 -2.03
CA SER A 61 -1.04 -2.68 -1.10
C SER A 61 -2.07 -1.60 -0.85
N SER A 62 -3.35 -1.94 -0.98
CA SER A 62 -4.48 -1.05 -0.73
C SER A 62 -5.12 -1.34 0.63
N HIS A 63 -5.52 -0.27 1.33
CA HIS A 63 -6.34 -0.28 2.54
C HIS A 63 -7.78 0.06 2.20
N ASN A 64 -8.74 -0.60 2.85
CA ASN A 64 -10.19 -0.42 2.64
C ASN A 64 -10.55 -0.24 1.16
N THR A 65 -10.08 -1.18 0.32
CA THR A 65 -10.05 -1.05 -1.13
C THR A 65 -11.41 -0.78 -1.76
N TYR A 66 -12.51 -1.09 -1.07
CA TYR A 66 -13.85 -0.83 -1.53
C TYR A 66 -14.26 0.65 -1.53
N LEU A 67 -13.58 1.53 -0.78
CA LEU A 67 -13.96 2.94 -0.63
C LEU A 67 -13.44 3.82 -1.77
N LEU A 68 -14.31 4.67 -2.32
CA LEU A 68 -13.95 5.70 -3.30
C LEU A 68 -13.62 7.06 -2.67
N GLU A 69 -13.99 7.28 -1.40
CA GLU A 69 -13.90 8.58 -0.74
C GLU A 69 -13.45 8.44 0.73
N ASP A 70 -14.14 9.11 1.66
CA ASP A 70 -13.85 9.13 3.10
C ASP A 70 -14.27 7.82 3.80
N GLN A 71 -13.75 7.61 5.02
CA GLN A 71 -13.97 6.39 5.80
C GLN A 71 -15.37 6.34 6.44
N LEU A 72 -16.12 7.42 6.54
CA LEU A 72 -17.36 7.47 7.34
C LEU A 72 -18.63 7.46 6.50
N ARG A 73 -18.60 8.07 5.32
CA ARG A 73 -19.78 8.29 4.45
C ARG A 73 -19.51 7.97 2.99
N GLY A 74 -18.26 7.68 2.62
CA GLY A 74 -17.85 7.40 1.26
C GLY A 74 -18.59 6.22 0.61
N GLN A 75 -18.69 6.27 -0.71
CA GLN A 75 -19.30 5.20 -1.49
C GLN A 75 -18.36 3.97 -1.55
N SER A 76 -18.90 2.80 -1.24
CA SER A 76 -18.28 1.51 -1.55
C SER A 76 -18.58 1.10 -3.00
N SER A 77 -17.57 0.63 -3.74
CA SER A 77 -17.71 0.27 -5.15
C SER A 77 -16.74 -0.82 -5.60
N GLN A 78 -17.17 -1.67 -6.53
CA GLN A 78 -16.30 -2.60 -7.25
C GLN A 78 -15.24 -1.85 -8.09
N GLU A 79 -15.53 -0.63 -8.54
CA GLU A 79 -14.61 0.18 -9.35
C GLU A 79 -13.32 0.50 -8.59
N ALA A 80 -13.39 0.66 -7.26
CA ALA A 80 -12.22 0.92 -6.43
C ALA A 80 -11.21 -0.26 -6.49
N TYR A 81 -11.71 -1.51 -6.52
CA TYR A 81 -10.87 -2.70 -6.77
C TYR A 81 -10.30 -2.74 -8.18
N ILE A 82 -11.11 -2.38 -9.18
CA ILE A 82 -10.68 -2.34 -10.59
C ILE A 82 -9.52 -1.35 -10.75
N GLN A 83 -9.65 -0.15 -10.19
CA GLN A 83 -8.62 0.89 -10.24
C GLN A 83 -7.35 0.46 -9.52
N ALA A 84 -7.45 -0.09 -8.31
CA ALA A 84 -6.29 -0.58 -7.58
C ALA A 84 -5.55 -1.69 -8.36
N LEU A 85 -6.26 -2.71 -8.86
CA LEU A 85 -5.65 -3.82 -9.59
C LEU A 85 -5.05 -3.39 -10.94
N LYS A 86 -5.71 -2.47 -11.66
CA LYS A 86 -5.15 -1.88 -12.90
C LYS A 86 -3.92 -1.02 -12.65
N ARG A 87 -3.81 -0.37 -11.49
CA ARG A 87 -2.58 0.32 -11.01
C ARG A 87 -1.50 -0.64 -10.53
N GLY A 88 -1.69 -1.95 -10.68
CA GLY A 88 -0.69 -2.95 -10.30
C GLY A 88 -0.71 -3.34 -8.82
N CYS A 89 -1.69 -2.90 -8.02
CA CYS A 89 -1.83 -3.30 -6.62
C CYS A 89 -1.92 -4.83 -6.48
N ARG A 90 -1.20 -5.41 -5.53
CA ARG A 90 -1.05 -6.86 -5.31
C ARG A 90 -1.58 -7.33 -3.95
N CYS A 91 -2.04 -6.43 -3.09
CA CYS A 91 -2.76 -6.77 -1.87
C CYS A 91 -4.00 -5.87 -1.73
N VAL A 92 -5.19 -6.47 -1.74
CA VAL A 92 -6.47 -5.74 -1.59
C VAL A 92 -7.20 -6.19 -0.34
N GLU A 93 -7.97 -5.30 0.26
CA GLU A 93 -8.72 -5.52 1.49
C GLU A 93 -10.23 -5.61 1.25
N VAL A 94 -10.87 -6.52 1.98
CA VAL A 94 -12.33 -6.75 1.94
C VAL A 94 -12.87 -6.91 3.35
N ASP A 95 -13.66 -5.93 3.79
CA ASP A 95 -14.31 -5.92 5.10
C ASP A 95 -15.67 -6.58 5.01
N CYS A 96 -15.76 -7.80 5.52
CA CYS A 96 -16.90 -8.68 5.30
C CYS A 96 -17.85 -8.63 6.49
N TRP A 97 -19.11 -8.28 6.23
CA TRP A 97 -20.17 -8.18 7.23
C TRP A 97 -21.39 -8.99 6.81
N ASP A 98 -22.20 -9.39 7.79
CA ASP A 98 -23.45 -10.10 7.53
C ASP A 98 -24.41 -9.23 6.71
N GLY A 99 -24.88 -9.76 5.58
CA GLY A 99 -25.92 -9.14 4.76
C GLY A 99 -27.28 -9.81 4.93
N SER A 100 -28.29 -9.25 4.24
CA SER A 100 -29.62 -9.85 4.18
C SER A 100 -29.61 -11.14 3.37
N ASP A 101 -30.61 -11.99 3.60
CA ASP A 101 -30.82 -13.24 2.86
C ASP A 101 -29.65 -14.24 2.90
N GLY A 102 -28.74 -14.08 3.88
CA GLY A 102 -27.56 -14.93 4.05
C GLY A 102 -26.41 -14.64 3.06
N GLU A 103 -26.47 -13.53 2.33
CA GLU A 103 -25.40 -13.11 1.41
C GLU A 103 -24.48 -12.07 2.07
N PRO A 104 -23.16 -12.34 2.20
CA PRO A 104 -22.22 -11.40 2.81
C PRO A 104 -22.08 -10.10 2.01
N VAL A 105 -21.90 -8.99 2.72
CA VAL A 105 -21.70 -7.66 2.15
C VAL A 105 -20.35 -7.08 2.56
N VAL A 106 -19.91 -6.06 1.82
CA VAL A 106 -18.67 -5.34 2.05
C VAL A 106 -18.97 -3.86 2.26
N TYR A 107 -18.50 -3.32 3.39
CA TYR A 107 -18.57 -1.90 3.76
C TYR A 107 -17.74 -1.64 5.02
N HIS A 108 -17.55 -0.37 5.38
CA HIS A 108 -16.86 -0.02 6.62
C HIS A 108 -17.84 -0.09 7.80
N GLY A 109 -17.58 -1.02 8.72
CA GLY A 109 -18.46 -1.34 9.85
C GLY A 109 -18.87 -0.14 10.69
N HIS A 110 -20.11 -0.13 11.17
CA HIS A 110 -20.63 0.93 12.06
C HIS A 110 -20.56 2.36 11.49
N THR A 111 -20.42 2.52 10.17
CA THR A 111 -20.42 3.82 9.49
C THR A 111 -21.63 3.98 8.55
N LEU A 112 -21.68 5.11 7.83
CA LEU A 112 -22.70 5.42 6.82
C LEU A 112 -22.26 5.09 5.39
N THR A 113 -21.13 4.39 5.22
CA THR A 113 -20.65 3.95 3.91
C THR A 113 -21.67 3.03 3.23
N SER A 114 -21.76 3.12 1.90
CA SER A 114 -22.66 2.23 1.14
C SER A 114 -22.17 0.78 1.18
N LYS A 115 -23.04 -0.16 0.82
CA LYS A 115 -22.74 -1.60 0.84
C LYS A 115 -22.68 -2.15 -0.56
N ILE A 116 -21.73 -3.06 -0.81
CA ILE A 116 -21.64 -3.86 -2.04
C ILE A 116 -21.63 -5.35 -1.70
N LEU A 117 -22.04 -6.20 -2.63
CA LEU A 117 -22.07 -7.64 -2.40
C LEU A 117 -20.66 -8.24 -2.41
N PHE A 118 -20.35 -9.10 -1.43
CA PHE A 118 -19.07 -9.81 -1.38
C PHE A 118 -18.82 -10.64 -2.64
N ARG A 119 -19.86 -11.32 -3.14
CA ARG A 119 -19.80 -12.11 -4.38
C ARG A 119 -19.32 -11.31 -5.58
N ASP A 120 -19.75 -10.06 -5.70
CA ASP A 120 -19.40 -9.18 -6.83
C ASP A 120 -17.97 -8.67 -6.70
N VAL A 121 -17.51 -8.43 -5.46
CA VAL A 121 -16.10 -8.09 -5.18
C VAL A 121 -15.19 -9.25 -5.60
N ILE A 122 -15.51 -10.49 -5.22
CA ILE A 122 -14.71 -11.67 -5.63
C ILE A 122 -14.76 -11.89 -7.15
N SER A 123 -15.90 -11.62 -7.79
CA SER A 123 -16.03 -11.70 -9.26
C SER A 123 -15.14 -10.66 -9.95
N THR A 124 -15.12 -9.44 -9.43
CA THR A 124 -14.21 -8.37 -9.87
C THR A 124 -12.75 -8.76 -9.68
N LEU A 125 -12.39 -9.31 -8.51
CA LEU A 125 -11.04 -9.77 -8.23
C LEU A 125 -10.59 -10.83 -9.25
N LYS A 126 -11.41 -11.85 -9.52
CA LYS A 126 -11.11 -12.89 -10.53
C LYS A 126 -10.81 -12.28 -11.90
N GLU A 127 -11.59 -11.30 -12.32
CA GLU A 127 -11.44 -10.69 -13.63
C GLU A 127 -10.17 -9.83 -13.75
N TYR A 128 -9.81 -9.09 -12.70
CA TYR A 128 -8.77 -8.06 -12.77
C TYR A 128 -7.45 -8.42 -12.08
N ALA A 129 -7.40 -9.46 -11.24
CA ALA A 129 -6.22 -9.83 -10.44
C ALA A 129 -4.93 -9.86 -11.26
N PHE A 130 -5.00 -10.44 -12.47
CA PHE A 130 -3.83 -10.68 -13.31
C PHE A 130 -3.78 -9.83 -14.60
N LYS A 131 -4.62 -8.79 -14.73
CA LYS A 131 -4.62 -7.94 -15.94
C LYS A 131 -3.40 -7.04 -16.05
N ALA A 132 -2.86 -6.55 -14.93
CA ALA A 132 -1.67 -5.70 -14.89
C ALA A 132 -0.37 -6.47 -14.63
N SER A 133 -0.45 -7.66 -14.04
CA SER A 133 0.71 -8.44 -13.59
C SER A 133 0.29 -9.88 -13.32
N ASP A 134 1.06 -10.85 -13.79
CA ASP A 134 0.81 -12.29 -13.56
C ASP A 134 1.24 -12.76 -12.15
N PHE A 135 1.90 -11.90 -11.37
CA PHE A 135 2.36 -12.24 -10.02
C PHE A 135 1.20 -12.30 -9.02
N PRO A 136 1.38 -13.01 -7.89
CA PRO A 136 0.29 -13.30 -6.97
C PRO A 136 -0.44 -12.06 -6.45
N VAL A 137 -1.70 -12.25 -6.07
CA VAL A 137 -2.52 -11.25 -5.38
C VAL A 137 -2.91 -11.77 -4.00
N ILE A 138 -2.75 -10.96 -2.97
CA ILE A 138 -3.18 -11.24 -1.59
C ILE A 138 -4.57 -10.62 -1.38
N LEU A 139 -5.53 -11.45 -1.00
CA LEU A 139 -6.86 -11.04 -0.56
C LEU A 139 -6.88 -10.98 0.97
N SER A 140 -6.81 -9.78 1.54
CA SER A 140 -6.89 -9.53 2.98
C SER A 140 -8.35 -9.43 3.42
N LEU A 141 -8.83 -10.42 4.18
CA LEU A 141 -10.16 -10.36 4.76
C LEU A 141 -10.12 -9.76 6.16
N GLU A 142 -10.99 -8.79 6.40
CA GLU A 142 -11.46 -8.43 7.73
C GLU A 142 -12.84 -9.04 7.93
N ASN A 143 -12.95 -10.04 8.81
CA ASN A 143 -14.12 -10.91 8.87
C ASN A 143 -14.97 -10.63 10.11
N HIS A 144 -16.16 -10.08 9.89
CA HIS A 144 -17.17 -9.77 10.89
C HIS A 144 -18.47 -10.59 10.70
N CYS A 145 -18.45 -11.58 9.81
CA CYS A 145 -19.63 -12.40 9.49
C CYS A 145 -19.86 -13.51 10.52
N CYS A 146 -21.11 -13.96 10.66
CA CYS A 146 -21.45 -15.19 11.35
C CYS A 146 -20.89 -16.43 10.63
N VAL A 147 -20.85 -17.59 11.31
CA VAL A 147 -20.27 -18.83 10.76
C VAL A 147 -20.95 -19.25 9.44
N GLU A 148 -22.26 -19.07 9.37
CA GLU A 148 -23.07 -19.43 8.22
C GLU A 148 -22.65 -18.58 7.00
N GLN A 149 -22.54 -17.26 7.18
CA GLN A 149 -22.11 -16.36 6.10
C GLN A 149 -20.62 -16.49 5.79
N GLN A 150 -19.76 -16.82 6.75
CA GLN A 150 -18.36 -17.21 6.46
C GLN A 150 -18.27 -18.45 5.57
N THR A 151 -19.18 -19.40 5.74
CA THR A 151 -19.27 -20.60 4.87
C THR A 151 -19.67 -20.20 3.45
N VAL A 152 -20.58 -19.23 3.31
CA VAL A 152 -20.96 -18.62 2.01
C VAL A 152 -19.78 -17.88 1.40
N MET A 153 -19.03 -17.09 2.18
CA MET A 153 -17.80 -16.42 1.72
C MET A 153 -16.80 -17.44 1.17
N ALA A 154 -16.50 -18.50 1.92
CA ALA A 154 -15.58 -19.55 1.50
C ALA A 154 -16.03 -20.23 0.19
N LYS A 155 -17.34 -20.47 0.04
CA LYS A 155 -17.94 -20.99 -1.19
C LYS A 155 -17.76 -20.03 -2.36
N HIS A 156 -18.04 -18.75 -2.19
CA HIS A 156 -17.88 -17.74 -3.23
C HIS A 156 -16.42 -17.63 -3.67
N ILE A 157 -15.47 -17.50 -2.73
CA ILE A 157 -14.03 -17.46 -3.04
C ILE A 157 -13.62 -18.71 -3.84
N ARG A 158 -13.98 -19.90 -3.36
CA ARG A 158 -13.60 -21.17 -4.01
C ARG A 158 -14.18 -21.32 -5.41
N VAL A 159 -15.49 -21.10 -5.56
CA VAL A 159 -16.19 -21.31 -6.84
C VAL A 159 -15.80 -20.26 -7.87
N ILE A 160 -15.69 -18.99 -7.46
CA ILE A 160 -15.43 -17.90 -8.39
C ILE A 160 -13.95 -17.91 -8.82
N CYS A 161 -13.01 -17.95 -7.88
CA CYS A 161 -11.58 -17.91 -8.20
C CYS A 161 -11.08 -19.24 -8.79
N GLY A 162 -11.70 -20.38 -8.48
CA GLY A 162 -11.32 -21.68 -9.03
C GLY A 162 -9.82 -21.97 -8.84
N ASP A 163 -9.14 -22.34 -9.92
CA ASP A 163 -7.72 -22.70 -9.91
C ASP A 163 -6.78 -21.53 -9.62
N MET A 164 -7.26 -20.28 -9.69
CA MET A 164 -6.49 -19.11 -9.26
C MET A 164 -6.32 -19.10 -7.75
N LEU A 165 -7.25 -19.68 -6.98
CA LEU A 165 -7.14 -19.71 -5.52
C LEU A 165 -6.09 -20.72 -5.08
N LEU A 166 -5.14 -20.28 -4.26
CA LEU A 166 -4.22 -21.19 -3.58
C LEU A 166 -4.91 -21.80 -2.35
N THR A 167 -5.15 -23.11 -2.38
CA THR A 167 -5.82 -23.85 -1.30
C THR A 167 -4.93 -24.87 -0.59
N THR A 168 -3.75 -25.14 -1.14
CA THR A 168 -2.80 -26.14 -0.60
C THR A 168 -1.37 -25.64 -0.69
N LEU A 169 -0.48 -26.28 0.08
CA LEU A 169 0.95 -26.02 0.03
C LEU A 169 1.52 -26.50 -1.31
N LEU A 170 2.35 -25.70 -1.96
CA LEU A 170 2.89 -26.01 -3.30
C LEU A 170 3.55 -27.39 -3.39
N ASN A 171 4.27 -27.80 -2.34
CA ASN A 171 4.96 -29.09 -2.27
C ASN A 171 4.39 -30.02 -1.18
N GLY A 172 3.21 -29.73 -0.64
CA GLY A 172 2.61 -30.49 0.48
C GLY A 172 3.36 -30.39 1.81
N GLN A 173 4.45 -29.62 1.89
CA GLN A 173 5.29 -29.45 3.08
C GLN A 173 5.16 -28.05 3.68
N VAL A 174 5.17 -27.96 5.02
CA VAL A 174 5.22 -26.68 5.73
C VAL A 174 6.55 -26.01 5.40
N PRO A 175 6.55 -24.82 4.80
CA PRO A 175 7.79 -24.23 4.33
C PRO A 175 8.60 -23.62 5.48
N GLN A 176 9.93 -23.65 5.34
CA GLN A 176 10.85 -22.89 6.21
C GLN A 176 10.87 -21.40 5.85
N GLN A 177 10.65 -21.08 4.57
CA GLN A 177 10.56 -19.72 4.01
C GLN A 177 9.37 -19.64 3.07
N LEU A 178 8.72 -18.47 2.97
CA LEU A 178 7.62 -18.29 2.03
C LEU A 178 8.06 -18.61 0.59
N PRO A 179 7.18 -19.18 -0.25
CA PRO A 179 7.47 -19.33 -1.69
C PRO A 179 7.80 -17.97 -2.33
N SER A 180 8.33 -18.01 -3.53
CA SER A 180 8.61 -16.80 -4.30
C SER A 180 7.40 -16.26 -5.06
N PRO A 181 7.38 -14.97 -5.43
CA PRO A 181 6.38 -14.46 -6.38
C PRO A 181 6.34 -15.28 -7.67
N GLN A 182 7.50 -15.74 -8.17
CA GLN A 182 7.61 -16.54 -9.38
C GLN A 182 6.91 -17.90 -9.26
N GLU A 183 7.03 -18.59 -8.13
CA GLU A 183 6.35 -19.88 -7.87
C GLU A 183 4.84 -19.73 -7.70
N LEU A 184 4.38 -18.52 -7.32
CA LEU A 184 2.99 -18.20 -7.04
C LEU A 184 2.29 -17.42 -8.18
N LYS A 185 2.85 -17.42 -9.39
CA LYS A 185 2.23 -16.77 -10.54
C LYS A 185 0.82 -17.30 -10.79
N GLY A 186 -0.10 -16.38 -11.08
CA GLY A 186 -1.52 -16.65 -11.31
C GLY A 186 -2.28 -17.10 -10.05
N LYS A 187 -1.70 -16.95 -8.85
CA LYS A 187 -2.34 -17.36 -7.59
C LYS A 187 -2.88 -16.19 -6.77
N ILE A 188 -4.07 -16.40 -6.21
CA ILE A 188 -4.70 -15.56 -5.19
C ILE A 188 -4.49 -16.24 -3.84
N LEU A 189 -3.87 -15.52 -2.90
CA LEU A 189 -3.60 -15.98 -1.54
C LEU A 189 -4.60 -15.35 -0.58
N LEU A 190 -5.21 -16.16 0.28
CA LEU A 190 -6.11 -15.65 1.31
C LEU A 190 -5.33 -15.30 2.59
N LYS A 191 -5.46 -14.04 3.03
CA LYS A 191 -5.02 -13.59 4.35
C LYS A 191 -6.22 -13.50 5.28
N ALA A 192 -6.28 -14.39 6.28
CA ALA A 192 -7.33 -14.43 7.30
C ALA A 192 -6.86 -15.21 8.55
N LYS A 193 -7.69 -15.23 9.60
CA LYS A 193 -7.47 -16.10 10.77
C LYS A 193 -7.63 -17.58 10.35
N LYS A 194 -6.90 -18.49 11.01
CA LYS A 194 -6.94 -19.94 10.76
C LYS A 194 -7.14 -20.69 12.07
N ILE A 195 -7.99 -21.71 12.08
CA ILE A 195 -8.18 -22.62 13.22
C ILE A 195 -6.87 -23.40 13.42
N SER A 196 -6.30 -23.30 14.62
CA SER A 196 -5.13 -24.08 15.01
C SER A 196 -5.54 -25.56 15.11
N GLY A 197 -4.91 -26.42 14.29
CA GLY A 197 -5.08 -27.87 14.41
C GLY A 197 -4.55 -28.37 15.74
N THR A 198 -5.08 -29.50 16.21
CA THR A 198 -4.79 -30.16 17.49
C THR A 198 -3.32 -30.62 17.60
N GLU A 199 -2.39 -29.67 17.76
CA GLU A 199 -0.99 -29.89 18.13
C GLU A 199 -0.56 -28.77 19.09
N GLY A 200 -0.96 -28.90 20.36
CA GLY A 200 -0.13 -28.58 21.53
C GLY A 200 0.56 -27.21 21.65
N SER A 201 0.03 -26.12 21.11
CA SER A 201 0.50 -24.77 21.46
C SER A 201 -0.62 -23.96 22.13
N LEU A 202 -0.32 -23.46 23.32
CA LEU A 202 -1.16 -22.63 24.21
C LEU A 202 -1.79 -21.41 23.52
N ASP A 203 -2.89 -21.60 22.78
CA ASP A 203 -3.63 -20.49 22.14
C ASP A 203 -5.14 -20.54 22.45
N GLU A 204 -5.57 -21.40 23.37
CA GLU A 204 -6.98 -21.52 23.78
C GLU A 204 -7.35 -20.68 25.02
N THR A 205 -6.44 -19.86 25.56
CA THR A 205 -6.79 -18.94 26.63
C THR A 205 -6.00 -17.64 26.52
N LEU A 206 -6.75 -16.53 26.41
CA LEU A 206 -6.32 -15.13 26.55
C LEU A 206 -5.76 -14.47 25.28
N THR A 207 -6.65 -13.92 24.45
CA THR A 207 -6.77 -12.46 24.32
C THR A 207 -8.17 -12.14 23.82
N ASP A 208 -8.93 -11.41 24.64
CA ASP A 208 -10.01 -10.57 24.16
C ASP A 208 -9.57 -9.81 22.90
N ASP A 209 -10.52 -9.56 22.01
CA ASP A 209 -10.41 -8.51 21.01
C ASP A 209 -10.22 -7.18 21.77
N ILE A 210 -8.99 -6.88 22.17
CA ILE A 210 -8.52 -5.50 22.16
C ILE A 210 -8.20 -5.26 20.68
N SER A 211 -9.26 -5.09 19.89
CA SER A 211 -9.21 -4.04 18.88
C SER A 211 -8.68 -2.80 19.59
N ASP A 212 -7.89 -1.98 18.90
CA ASP A 212 -7.37 -0.72 19.42
C ASP A 212 -8.53 0.25 19.78
N GLU A 213 -9.34 -0.07 20.81
CA GLU A 213 -10.42 0.73 21.39
C GLU A 213 -9.86 1.99 22.07
N GLU A 214 -8.53 2.09 22.21
CA GLU A 214 -7.87 3.31 22.69
C GLU A 214 -7.99 4.50 21.71
N GLU A 215 -8.52 4.34 20.48
CA GLU A 215 -8.68 5.48 19.55
C GLU A 215 -10.13 5.94 19.27
N MET A 216 -11.16 5.31 19.85
CA MET A 216 -12.57 5.73 19.66
C MET A 216 -13.20 6.47 20.87
N THR A 217 -12.48 6.62 21.98
CA THR A 217 -12.94 7.43 23.13
C THR A 217 -12.32 8.83 23.09
N ASN A 218 -12.79 9.71 22.17
CA ASN A 218 -12.56 11.16 22.29
C ASN A 218 -13.52 12.01 21.44
N HIS A 219 -14.77 11.57 21.29
CA HIS A 219 -15.85 12.43 20.82
C HIS A 219 -16.62 13.01 22.00
N GLU A 220 -16.06 14.04 22.63
CA GLU A 220 -16.86 15.03 23.34
C GLU A 220 -16.45 16.45 22.92
N ALA A 221 -17.50 17.27 22.76
CA ALA A 221 -17.51 18.71 22.50
C ALA A 221 -17.26 19.16 21.05
N GLU A 222 -18.34 19.23 20.26
CA GLU A 222 -18.68 20.45 19.50
C GLU A 222 -20.18 20.44 19.14
N SER A 223 -21.04 20.66 20.13
CA SER A 223 -22.44 21.04 19.89
C SER A 223 -22.53 22.56 19.83
N LEU A 224 -22.92 23.04 18.66
CA LEU A 224 -23.17 24.44 18.32
C LEU A 224 -24.11 25.12 19.33
N SER A 225 -23.72 26.33 19.71
CA SER A 225 -24.44 27.29 20.54
C SER A 225 -25.86 27.58 20.04
N ALA A 226 -26.86 27.40 20.92
CA ALA A 226 -28.12 28.13 20.87
C ALA A 226 -28.69 28.29 22.29
N GLU A 227 -28.99 29.55 22.59
CA GLU A 227 -29.52 30.21 23.80
C GLU A 227 -30.44 29.39 24.74
N GLU A 228 -30.18 29.48 26.05
CA GLU A 228 -31.11 29.12 27.13
C GLU A 228 -32.12 30.25 27.43
N PRO A 229 -33.34 29.88 27.88
CA PRO A 229 -33.96 30.57 29.01
C PRO A 229 -34.41 29.59 30.13
N PRO A 230 -34.67 30.08 31.36
CA PRO A 230 -34.47 29.28 32.57
C PRO A 230 -35.71 28.58 33.13
N ALA A 231 -35.42 27.50 33.87
CA ALA A 231 -36.07 26.94 35.06
C ALA A 231 -37.57 26.56 35.01
N GLY A 232 -37.83 25.27 35.20
CA GLY A 232 -39.11 24.72 35.64
C GLY A 232 -38.95 23.27 36.11
N ASP A 233 -38.98 23.07 37.43
CA ASP A 233 -38.97 21.78 38.13
C ASP A 233 -40.09 20.86 37.63
N PHE A 234 -39.76 19.72 37.02
CA PHE A 234 -40.68 18.57 36.90
C PHE A 234 -39.90 17.26 36.75
N GLU A 235 -39.78 16.52 37.84
CA GLU A 235 -39.56 15.07 37.84
C GLU A 235 -40.87 14.36 37.43
N PRO A 236 -40.81 13.32 36.59
CA PRO A 236 -41.25 12.03 37.11
C PRO A 236 -40.43 10.82 36.61
N ARG A 237 -39.82 10.12 37.59
CA ARG A 237 -39.81 8.66 37.81
C ARG A 237 -40.49 7.80 36.73
N TRP A 238 -39.68 7.02 36.01
CA TRP A 238 -40.09 5.74 35.41
C TRP A 238 -39.26 4.60 35.97
N GLU A 239 -39.93 3.71 36.70
CA GLU A 239 -39.42 2.43 37.19
C GLU A 239 -39.25 1.43 36.04
N GLY A 240 -38.12 0.70 36.08
CA GLY A 240 -38.05 -0.70 35.69
C GLY A 240 -38.12 -1.00 34.20
N HIS A 241 -36.98 -1.41 33.63
CA HIS A 241 -36.77 -2.74 33.02
C HIS A 241 -35.33 -2.79 32.50
N SER A 242 -34.42 -3.30 33.32
CA SER A 242 -33.10 -3.73 32.88
C SER A 242 -33.28 -4.94 31.96
N ILE A 243 -33.35 -4.68 30.66
CA ILE A 243 -33.21 -5.69 29.62
C ILE A 243 -31.78 -6.24 29.74
N PRO A 244 -31.58 -7.55 29.96
CA PRO A 244 -30.24 -8.10 30.03
C PRO A 244 -29.54 -7.83 28.70
N HIS A 245 -28.40 -7.14 28.75
CA HIS A 245 -27.44 -7.15 27.65
C HIS A 245 -27.04 -8.60 27.42
N GLY A 246 -27.68 -9.23 26.44
CA GLY A 246 -27.29 -10.55 25.95
C GLY A 246 -25.84 -10.47 25.50
N GLN A 247 -24.98 -11.21 26.19
CA GLN A 247 -23.62 -11.50 25.74
C GLN A 247 -23.70 -12.04 24.31
N LYS A 248 -23.32 -11.22 23.33
CA LYS A 248 -23.16 -11.68 21.95
C LYS A 248 -22.05 -12.72 21.95
N SER A 249 -22.38 -13.96 21.58
CA SER A 249 -21.37 -15.00 21.38
C SER A 249 -20.43 -14.56 20.25
N LYS A 250 -19.13 -14.42 20.58
CA LYS A 250 -18.06 -14.09 19.63
C LYS A 250 -18.09 -15.04 18.42
N ALA A 251 -17.88 -14.49 17.23
CA ALA A 251 -17.95 -15.23 15.97
C ALA A 251 -16.97 -16.41 15.98
N LYS A 252 -17.51 -17.63 16.02
CA LYS A 252 -16.73 -18.84 15.74
C LYS A 252 -16.24 -18.75 14.29
N LEU A 253 -15.01 -19.19 14.02
CA LEU A 253 -14.44 -19.20 12.67
C LEU A 253 -14.95 -20.43 11.92
N SER A 254 -15.47 -20.25 10.69
CA SER A 254 -15.84 -21.36 9.80
C SER A 254 -14.60 -22.16 9.41
N LYS A 255 -14.72 -23.49 9.46
CA LYS A 255 -13.67 -24.40 9.02
C LYS A 255 -13.40 -24.23 7.53
N GLU A 256 -14.45 -24.07 6.74
CA GLU A 256 -14.39 -23.91 5.29
C GLU A 256 -13.59 -22.68 4.88
N LEU A 257 -13.73 -21.57 5.62
CA LEU A 257 -12.93 -20.35 5.39
C LEU A 257 -11.50 -20.51 5.90
N SER A 258 -11.33 -21.08 7.09
CA SER A 258 -10.01 -21.39 7.68
C SER A 258 -9.15 -22.30 6.78
N ASP A 259 -9.77 -23.28 6.11
CA ASP A 259 -9.08 -24.21 5.23
C ASP A 259 -8.52 -23.54 3.96
N LEU A 260 -9.03 -22.36 3.57
CA LEU A 260 -8.50 -21.57 2.45
C LEU A 260 -7.23 -20.77 2.80
N VAL A 261 -6.90 -20.63 4.09
CA VAL A 261 -5.72 -19.88 4.54
C VAL A 261 -4.48 -20.78 4.51
N VAL A 262 -3.49 -20.42 3.70
CA VAL A 262 -2.26 -21.20 3.50
C VAL A 262 -1.01 -20.46 4.01
N TYR A 263 -0.53 -19.46 3.26
CA TYR A 263 0.73 -18.77 3.54
C TYR A 263 0.58 -17.42 4.26
N CYS A 264 -0.63 -16.91 4.41
CA CYS A 264 -0.92 -15.61 5.03
C CYS A 264 -1.83 -15.76 6.25
N LYS A 265 -1.42 -16.58 7.23
CA LYS A 265 -2.16 -16.76 8.49
C LYS A 265 -2.05 -15.49 9.34
N SER A 266 -3.17 -14.83 9.59
CA SER A 266 -3.24 -13.69 10.50
C SER A 266 -3.07 -14.15 11.95
N VAL A 267 -2.11 -13.58 12.68
CA VAL A 267 -1.88 -13.83 14.11
C VAL A 267 -1.66 -12.53 14.88
N HIS A 268 -2.01 -12.54 16.17
CA HIS A 268 -1.63 -11.46 17.08
C HIS A 268 -0.11 -11.40 17.26
N PHE A 269 0.41 -10.17 17.34
CA PHE A 269 1.84 -9.95 17.53
C PHE A 269 2.21 -9.97 19.01
N HIS A 270 2.97 -10.98 19.43
CA HIS A 270 3.41 -11.19 20.82
C HIS A 270 4.84 -10.67 21.09
N GLY A 271 5.38 -9.83 20.21
CA GLY A 271 6.75 -9.31 20.30
C GLY A 271 7.75 -10.04 19.41
N PHE A 272 8.89 -9.38 19.16
CA PHE A 272 9.91 -9.89 18.24
C PHE A 272 10.61 -11.16 18.76
N GLU A 273 10.81 -11.29 20.06
CA GLU A 273 11.40 -12.50 20.67
C GLU A 273 10.53 -13.74 20.41
N TYR A 274 9.22 -13.60 20.62
CA TYR A 274 8.26 -14.67 20.38
C TYR A 274 8.23 -15.02 18.90
N ALA A 275 8.13 -14.02 18.02
CA ALA A 275 8.12 -14.25 16.57
C ALA A 275 9.39 -14.97 16.08
N ARG A 276 10.56 -14.61 16.62
CA ARG A 276 11.83 -15.25 16.28
C ARG A 276 11.90 -16.70 16.76
N SER A 277 11.41 -16.98 17.96
CA SER A 277 11.53 -18.30 18.60
C SER A 277 10.45 -19.28 18.16
N TYR A 278 9.21 -18.80 17.94
CA TYR A 278 8.03 -19.64 17.76
C TYR A 278 7.23 -19.33 16.49
N GLY A 279 7.36 -18.12 15.95
CA GLY A 279 6.61 -17.71 14.77
C GLY A 279 6.93 -18.59 13.57
N LYS A 280 5.94 -18.84 12.71
CA LYS A 280 6.12 -19.53 11.41
C LYS A 280 6.23 -18.51 10.28
N CYS A 281 6.93 -18.85 9.19
CA CYS A 281 7.05 -17.93 8.05
C CYS A 281 5.70 -17.63 7.38
N SER A 282 4.74 -18.56 7.48
CA SER A 282 3.36 -18.40 7.00
C SER A 282 2.46 -17.58 7.94
N GLU A 283 2.98 -17.12 9.08
CA GLU A 283 2.26 -16.27 10.02
C GLU A 283 2.66 -14.82 9.82
N MET A 284 1.66 -13.93 9.86
CA MET A 284 1.86 -12.50 9.71
C MET A 284 0.96 -11.70 10.64
N SER A 285 1.43 -10.52 11.02
CA SER A 285 0.70 -9.59 11.88
C SER A 285 0.38 -8.29 11.15
N SER A 286 -0.73 -7.67 11.54
CA SER A 286 -1.12 -6.34 11.09
C SER A 286 -0.88 -5.31 12.20
N PHE A 287 -0.44 -4.11 11.84
CA PHE A 287 -0.11 -3.02 12.76
C PHE A 287 -0.74 -1.72 12.27
N SER A 288 -1.39 -0.97 13.16
CA SER A 288 -1.73 0.43 12.88
C SER A 288 -0.45 1.23 12.64
N GLU A 289 -0.52 2.31 11.83
CA GLU A 289 0.64 3.15 11.56
C GLU A 289 1.31 3.66 12.84
N SER A 290 0.52 3.97 13.88
CA SER A 290 1.02 4.48 15.16
C SER A 290 1.88 3.44 15.87
N LYS A 291 1.40 2.19 15.93
CA LYS A 291 2.13 1.07 16.52
C LYS A 291 3.38 0.72 15.71
N ALA A 292 3.26 0.70 14.38
CA ALA A 292 4.38 0.41 13.49
C ALA A 292 5.49 1.47 13.61
N LYS A 293 5.15 2.77 13.65
CA LYS A 293 6.10 3.88 13.87
C LYS A 293 6.83 3.75 15.21
N ARG A 294 6.11 3.39 16.28
CA ARG A 294 6.72 3.14 17.61
C ARG A 294 7.71 1.99 17.56
N LEU A 295 7.33 0.84 16.99
CA LEU A 295 8.22 -0.31 16.83
C LEU A 295 9.44 0.02 15.95
N ALA A 296 9.23 0.73 14.84
CA ALA A 296 10.30 1.18 13.94
C ALA A 296 11.31 2.08 14.65
N LYS A 297 10.86 2.96 15.55
CA LYS A 297 11.71 3.83 16.36
C LYS A 297 12.46 3.03 17.42
N ASP A 298 11.72 2.33 18.28
CA ASP A 298 12.23 1.76 19.52
C ASP A 298 13.02 0.46 19.29
N THR A 299 12.61 -0.35 18.31
CA THR A 299 13.10 -1.73 18.09
C THR A 299 13.29 -2.05 16.60
N GLY A 300 13.64 -1.05 15.79
CA GLY A 300 13.70 -1.19 14.33
C GLY A 300 14.66 -2.26 13.80
N THR A 301 15.75 -2.60 14.51
CA THR A 301 16.64 -3.70 14.12
C THR A 301 15.93 -5.05 14.21
N ASP A 302 15.22 -5.30 15.30
CA ASP A 302 14.41 -6.51 15.47
C ASP A 302 13.27 -6.55 14.45
N PHE A 303 12.72 -5.38 14.10
CA PHE A 303 11.68 -5.28 13.08
C PHE A 303 12.19 -5.67 11.69
N VAL A 304 13.37 -5.17 11.29
CA VAL A 304 14.04 -5.57 10.04
C VAL A 304 14.34 -7.07 10.05
N GLN A 305 14.81 -7.62 11.17
CA GLN A 305 15.09 -9.05 11.32
C GLN A 305 13.82 -9.89 11.19
N TYR A 306 12.72 -9.48 11.82
CA TYR A 306 11.41 -10.11 11.69
C TYR A 306 10.98 -10.23 10.23
N HIS A 307 11.16 -9.16 9.45
CA HIS A 307 10.81 -9.12 8.03
C HIS A 307 11.73 -9.94 7.12
N THR A 308 12.81 -10.56 7.62
CA THR A 308 13.59 -11.51 6.80
C THR A 308 12.83 -12.80 6.54
N ARG A 309 11.85 -13.12 7.41
CA ARG A 309 11.15 -14.40 7.42
C ARG A 309 9.62 -14.29 7.38
N GLN A 310 9.05 -13.25 7.99
CA GLN A 310 7.59 -13.07 8.09
C GLN A 310 7.15 -11.79 7.36
N LEU A 311 5.90 -11.79 6.91
CA LEU A 311 5.24 -10.60 6.37
C LEU A 311 4.66 -9.75 7.51
N SER A 312 4.65 -8.45 7.34
CA SER A 312 3.79 -7.54 8.11
C SER A 312 2.87 -6.75 7.19
N ARG A 313 1.70 -6.39 7.72
CA ARG A 313 0.79 -5.42 7.13
C ARG A 313 0.69 -4.18 7.99
N ILE A 314 0.87 -3.01 7.39
CA ILE A 314 0.69 -1.72 8.06
C ILE A 314 -0.49 -1.04 7.41
N TYR A 315 -1.34 -0.41 8.21
CA TYR A 315 -2.53 0.29 7.72
C TYR A 315 -2.69 1.67 8.39
N PRO A 316 -3.38 2.62 7.73
CA PRO A 316 -3.63 3.95 8.28
C PRO A 316 -4.33 3.91 9.63
N ALA A 317 -4.04 4.86 10.52
CA ALA A 317 -4.74 4.96 11.80
C ALA A 317 -6.22 5.32 11.63
N GLY A 318 -7.09 4.83 12.53
CA GLY A 318 -8.54 5.06 12.47
C GLY A 318 -8.95 6.54 12.51
N ARG A 319 -8.12 7.39 13.14
CA ARG A 319 -8.30 8.86 13.13
C ARG A 319 -8.22 9.52 11.74
N ARG A 320 -7.72 8.83 10.71
CA ARG A 320 -7.65 9.33 9.32
C ARG A 320 -8.96 9.11 8.58
N THR A 321 -10.02 9.70 9.12
CA THR A 321 -11.39 9.55 8.60
C THR A 321 -11.55 10.16 7.21
N ASP A 322 -10.69 11.12 6.84
CA ASP A 322 -10.57 11.73 5.52
C ASP A 322 -9.86 10.86 4.48
N SER A 323 -9.51 9.61 4.83
CA SER A 323 -8.74 8.70 3.99
C SER A 323 -7.32 9.22 3.65
N SER A 324 -6.76 10.14 4.42
CA SER A 324 -5.36 10.55 4.28
C SER A 324 -4.39 9.38 4.45
N ASN A 325 -3.17 9.51 3.92
CA ASN A 325 -2.15 8.48 3.97
C ASN A 325 -0.99 8.86 4.92
N TYR A 326 -0.25 7.86 5.37
CA TYR A 326 1.02 8.03 6.07
C TYR A 326 2.18 7.81 5.10
N ASN A 327 3.34 8.41 5.39
CA ASN A 327 4.54 8.24 4.58
C ASN A 327 4.94 6.75 4.50
N PRO A 328 4.86 6.09 3.33
CA PRO A 328 5.17 4.67 3.21
C PRO A 328 6.67 4.38 3.35
N GLN A 329 7.53 5.37 3.05
CA GLN A 329 8.98 5.23 3.13
C GLN A 329 9.46 4.90 4.56
N ASP A 330 8.80 5.45 5.58
CA ASP A 330 9.11 5.16 6.97
C ASP A 330 8.97 3.66 7.26
N MET A 331 7.98 2.99 6.65
CA MET A 331 7.73 1.56 6.82
C MET A 331 8.64 0.70 5.94
N TRP A 332 8.86 1.09 4.69
CA TRP A 332 9.81 0.39 3.81
C TRP A 332 11.24 0.42 4.38
N SER A 333 11.64 1.51 5.05
CA SER A 333 12.96 1.62 5.68
C SER A 333 13.23 0.57 6.76
N VAL A 334 12.18 0.00 7.36
CA VAL A 334 12.27 -1.11 8.34
C VAL A 334 11.78 -2.44 7.78
N GLY A 335 11.53 -2.52 6.48
CA GLY A 335 11.33 -3.78 5.76
C GLY A 335 9.90 -4.27 5.68
N CYS A 336 8.94 -3.46 6.12
CA CYS A 336 7.53 -3.77 6.05
C CYS A 336 7.10 -4.00 4.59
N GLN A 337 6.45 -5.13 4.32
CA GLN A 337 6.15 -5.55 2.95
C GLN A 337 4.80 -5.03 2.46
N ILE A 338 3.75 -5.15 3.28
CA ILE A 338 2.39 -4.77 2.93
C ILE A 338 2.07 -3.43 3.59
N VAL A 339 2.56 -2.35 2.97
CA VAL A 339 2.32 -0.97 3.42
C VAL A 339 1.04 -0.48 2.76
N ALA A 340 -0.10 -0.73 3.41
CA ALA A 340 -1.40 -0.47 2.83
C ALA A 340 -1.75 1.02 2.89
N LEU A 341 -2.19 1.57 1.75
CA LEU A 341 -2.58 2.98 1.59
C LEU A 341 -4.01 3.08 1.04
N ASN A 342 -4.67 4.20 1.30
CA ASN A 342 -5.96 4.57 0.71
C ASN A 342 -5.72 5.03 -0.75
N PHE A 343 -5.98 4.15 -1.71
CA PHE A 343 -5.66 4.35 -3.13
C PHE A 343 -6.50 5.45 -3.81
N GLN A 344 -7.66 5.76 -3.25
CA GLN A 344 -8.54 6.82 -3.69
C GLN A 344 -8.01 8.22 -3.36
N THR A 345 -7.06 8.32 -2.42
CA THR A 345 -6.52 9.61 -1.96
C THR A 345 -5.22 9.92 -2.69
N ALA A 346 -5.28 10.90 -3.60
CA ALA A 346 -4.10 11.48 -4.22
C ALA A 346 -3.27 12.28 -3.20
N GLY A 347 -1.96 12.35 -3.41
CA GLY A 347 -1.03 13.06 -2.54
C GLY A 347 0.35 12.40 -2.57
N LEU A 348 1.31 13.04 -1.90
CA LEU A 348 2.71 12.65 -1.87
C LEU A 348 2.89 11.16 -1.53
N GLU A 349 2.17 10.65 -0.54
CA GLU A 349 2.29 9.26 -0.11
C GLU A 349 1.91 8.28 -1.22
N MET A 350 0.88 8.63 -2.01
CA MET A 350 0.45 7.84 -3.15
C MET A 350 1.38 8.01 -4.35
N ASP A 351 1.95 9.21 -4.54
CA ASP A 351 2.96 9.47 -5.57
C ASP A 351 4.24 8.65 -5.31
N LEU A 352 4.65 8.50 -4.04
CA LEU A 352 5.77 7.63 -3.65
C LEU A 352 5.47 6.15 -3.94
N ASN A 353 4.26 5.70 -3.63
CA ASN A 353 3.82 4.33 -3.94
C ASN A 353 3.79 4.07 -5.45
N ASP A 354 3.20 4.97 -6.23
CA ASP A 354 3.17 4.86 -7.68
C ASP A 354 4.58 4.94 -8.27
N GLY A 355 5.44 5.82 -7.75
CA GLY A 355 6.82 5.95 -8.20
C GLY A 355 7.63 4.65 -8.01
N LEU A 356 7.49 4.00 -6.85
CA LEU A 356 8.19 2.75 -6.55
C LEU A 356 7.62 1.57 -7.37
N PHE A 357 6.29 1.45 -7.46
CA PHE A 357 5.62 0.29 -8.06
C PHE A 357 5.21 0.47 -9.53
N ALA A 358 5.50 1.62 -10.14
CA ALA A 358 5.42 1.80 -11.60
C ALA A 358 6.32 0.83 -12.38
N GLN A 359 7.27 0.20 -11.69
CA GLN A 359 8.18 -0.80 -12.20
C GLN A 359 7.94 -2.16 -11.54
N ASN A 360 8.44 -3.21 -12.18
CA ASN A 360 8.54 -4.54 -11.58
C ASN A 360 7.19 -5.13 -11.06
N ALA A 361 6.10 -4.77 -11.74
CA ALA A 361 4.80 -5.45 -11.67
C ALA A 361 4.13 -5.51 -10.28
N GLY A 362 4.30 -4.46 -9.47
CA GLY A 362 3.70 -4.32 -8.13
C GLY A 362 4.48 -5.01 -7.00
N TRP A 363 5.68 -5.51 -7.30
CA TRP A 363 6.60 -6.17 -6.38
C TRP A 363 7.97 -5.50 -6.46
N TRP A 364 8.58 -5.15 -5.32
CA TRP A 364 9.91 -4.54 -5.32
C TRP A 364 10.85 -5.32 -4.42
N LEU A 365 11.92 -5.90 -4.98
CA LEU A 365 12.89 -6.67 -4.22
C LEU A 365 13.62 -5.76 -3.23
N ARG A 366 13.57 -6.13 -1.95
CA ARG A 366 14.27 -5.43 -0.88
C ARG A 366 15.77 -5.61 -1.02
N THR A 367 16.50 -4.56 -0.70
CA THR A 367 17.96 -4.60 -0.62
C THR A 367 18.45 -5.42 0.58
N ALA A 368 19.56 -6.14 0.40
CA ALA A 368 20.28 -6.78 1.50
C ALA A 368 20.82 -5.77 2.53
N THR A 369 21.03 -4.51 2.12
CA THR A 369 21.57 -3.44 2.98
C THR A 369 20.61 -3.03 4.08
N LEU A 370 19.32 -3.39 4.01
CA LEU A 370 18.32 -3.06 5.02
C LEU A 370 18.73 -3.50 6.44
N SER A 371 19.36 -4.67 6.55
CA SER A 371 19.91 -5.23 7.79
C SER A 371 21.03 -4.38 8.40
N SER A 372 21.69 -3.55 7.59
CA SER A 372 22.82 -2.69 7.97
C SER A 372 22.47 -1.21 8.09
N VAL A 373 21.23 -0.80 7.76
CA VAL A 373 20.78 0.61 7.75
C VAL A 373 20.97 1.30 9.10
N ARG A 374 20.86 0.57 10.21
CA ARG A 374 21.08 1.11 11.57
C ARG A 374 22.55 1.39 11.90
N ARG A 375 23.50 0.78 11.20
CA ARG A 375 24.92 1.12 11.33
C ARG A 375 25.17 2.45 10.66
N LYS A 376 26.16 3.19 11.16
CA LYS A 376 26.63 4.39 10.46
C LYS A 376 27.00 4.00 9.03
N PRO A 377 26.64 4.78 8.00
CA PRO A 377 26.94 4.42 6.62
C PRO A 377 28.40 4.05 6.42
N GLU A 378 29.34 4.77 7.07
CA GLU A 378 30.78 4.55 7.00
C GLU A 378 31.23 3.17 7.53
N GLU A 379 30.42 2.52 8.36
CA GLU A 379 30.68 1.19 8.94
C GLU A 379 30.14 0.05 8.07
N ARG A 380 29.42 0.37 6.98
CA ARG A 380 28.83 -0.63 6.09
C ARG A 380 29.88 -1.14 5.08
N PRO A 381 30.00 -2.47 4.88
CA PRO A 381 30.89 -3.01 3.87
C PRO A 381 30.57 -2.46 2.48
N GLY A 382 31.57 -1.90 1.78
CA GLY A 382 31.39 -1.36 0.43
C GLY A 382 30.71 0.01 0.36
N TYR A 383 30.58 0.72 1.48
CA TYR A 383 29.95 2.04 1.52
C TYR A 383 30.62 3.04 0.57
N THR A 384 29.81 3.56 -0.35
CA THR A 384 30.19 4.63 -1.28
C THR A 384 28.98 5.56 -1.44
N PRO A 385 28.99 6.78 -0.87
CA PRO A 385 27.86 7.69 -1.01
C PRO A 385 27.73 8.17 -2.46
N MET A 386 26.50 8.30 -2.92
CA MET A 386 26.17 8.83 -4.24
C MET A 386 26.03 10.35 -4.16
N ARG A 387 26.67 11.07 -5.08
CA ARG A 387 26.42 12.50 -5.29
C ARG A 387 25.45 12.65 -6.45
N LEU A 388 24.28 13.20 -6.18
CA LEU A 388 23.24 13.43 -7.16
C LEU A 388 23.16 14.94 -7.43
N SER A 389 23.39 15.33 -8.68
CA SER A 389 23.22 16.71 -9.14
C SER A 389 22.06 16.75 -10.14
N ILE A 390 21.03 17.54 -9.83
CA ILE A 390 19.85 17.73 -10.67
C ILE A 390 19.87 19.16 -11.17
N GLN A 391 20.10 19.34 -12.46
CA GLN A 391 19.99 20.65 -13.10
C GLN A 391 18.56 20.85 -13.59
N VAL A 392 17.82 21.74 -12.93
CA VAL A 392 16.51 22.19 -13.38
C VAL A 392 16.72 23.24 -14.47
N ILE A 393 16.58 22.82 -15.72
CA ILE A 393 16.82 23.67 -16.88
C ILE A 393 15.60 24.59 -17.11
N SER A 394 14.43 24.00 -17.38
CA SER A 394 13.21 24.70 -17.78
C SER A 394 11.97 23.85 -17.56
N GLY A 395 10.79 24.44 -17.69
CA GLY A 395 9.50 23.76 -17.70
C GLY A 395 8.70 24.14 -18.94
N GLN A 396 7.70 23.32 -19.30
CA GLN A 396 6.86 23.58 -20.46
C GLN A 396 5.39 23.39 -20.08
N GLN A 397 4.57 24.40 -20.38
CA GLN A 397 3.11 24.36 -20.22
C GLN A 397 2.65 23.91 -18.82
N ILE A 398 3.29 24.44 -17.78
CA ILE A 398 2.95 24.16 -16.39
C ILE A 398 1.50 24.59 -16.15
N PRO A 399 0.63 23.65 -15.73
CA PRO A 399 -0.78 23.91 -15.64
C PRO A 399 -1.10 24.94 -14.56
N LYS A 400 -2.08 25.76 -14.85
CA LYS A 400 -2.60 26.74 -13.91
C LYS A 400 -3.56 26.04 -12.93
N VAL A 401 -3.14 25.87 -11.68
CA VAL A 401 -3.97 25.29 -10.61
C VAL A 401 -4.97 26.28 -10.02
N ASN A 402 -4.67 27.58 -10.08
CA ASN A 402 -5.59 28.62 -9.60
C ASN A 402 -6.65 28.95 -10.67
N GLN A 403 -7.93 29.00 -10.31
CA GLN A 403 -9.02 29.29 -11.27
C GLN A 403 -9.27 30.79 -11.50
N LYS A 404 -8.61 31.69 -10.78
CA LYS A 404 -8.81 33.14 -10.93
C LYS A 404 -8.49 33.60 -12.36
N GLU A 405 -9.42 34.32 -12.99
CA GLU A 405 -9.24 34.88 -14.32
C GLU A 405 -8.06 35.86 -14.35
N GLY A 406 -7.26 35.84 -15.42
CA GLY A 406 -6.10 36.73 -15.60
C GLY A 406 -4.84 36.41 -14.77
N SER A 407 -4.89 35.51 -13.77
CA SER A 407 -3.67 35.11 -13.06
C SER A 407 -2.76 34.23 -13.93
N ILE A 408 -1.45 34.38 -13.76
CA ILE A 408 -0.44 33.51 -14.36
C ILE A 408 0.28 32.81 -13.21
N VAL A 409 0.73 31.57 -13.43
CA VAL A 409 1.47 30.82 -12.40
C VAL A 409 2.87 31.38 -12.25
N ASP A 410 3.35 31.41 -11.01
CA ASP A 410 4.73 31.74 -10.64
C ASP A 410 5.46 30.44 -10.23
N PRO A 411 5.91 29.60 -11.17
CA PRO A 411 6.38 28.27 -10.83
C PRO A 411 7.75 28.30 -10.17
N LEU A 412 7.98 27.33 -9.30
CA LEU A 412 9.30 26.86 -8.84
C LEU A 412 9.32 25.34 -8.96
N VAL A 413 10.52 24.75 -8.98
CA VAL A 413 10.69 23.29 -8.92
C VAL A 413 11.29 22.93 -7.58
N ARG A 414 10.71 21.94 -6.93
CA ARG A 414 11.16 21.41 -5.64
C ARG A 414 11.64 19.99 -5.87
N VAL A 415 12.81 19.67 -5.33
CA VAL A 415 13.33 18.31 -5.37
C VAL A 415 13.48 17.79 -3.96
N GLU A 416 12.79 16.68 -3.67
CA GLU A 416 12.75 16.04 -2.36
C GLU A 416 13.31 14.62 -2.47
N ILE A 417 14.25 14.29 -1.57
CA ILE A 417 14.81 12.95 -1.42
C ILE A 417 14.09 12.27 -0.25
N TYR A 418 13.43 11.16 -0.54
CA TYR A 418 12.79 10.30 0.46
C TYR A 418 13.65 9.06 0.63
N GLY A 419 13.91 8.65 1.87
CA GLY A 419 14.82 7.54 2.13
C GLY A 419 14.96 7.26 3.60
N VAL A 420 16.09 6.68 3.98
CA VAL A 420 16.51 6.63 5.38
C VAL A 420 16.65 8.06 5.94
N PRO A 421 16.49 8.29 7.26
CA PRO A 421 16.47 9.65 7.82
C PRO A 421 17.69 10.52 7.46
N GLN A 422 18.87 9.92 7.27
CA GLN A 422 20.09 10.64 6.90
C GLN A 422 20.09 11.14 5.45
N ASP A 423 19.33 10.50 4.56
CA ASP A 423 19.24 10.87 3.14
C ASP A 423 18.10 11.85 2.84
N GLN A 424 17.20 12.06 3.82
CA GLN A 424 16.07 12.97 3.64
C GLN A 424 16.56 14.41 3.47
N ALA A 425 16.31 14.96 2.29
CA ALA A 425 16.79 16.28 1.89
C ALA A 425 15.79 16.94 0.95
N LYS A 426 15.84 18.27 0.91
CA LYS A 426 14.95 19.09 0.08
C LYS A 426 15.69 20.33 -0.38
N GLU A 427 15.62 20.59 -1.68
CA GLU A 427 16.15 21.80 -2.32
C GLU A 427 15.08 22.33 -3.29
N GLU A 428 15.08 23.64 -3.55
CA GLU A 428 14.13 24.30 -4.45
C GLU A 428 14.86 25.30 -5.34
N THR A 429 14.33 25.51 -6.55
CA THR A 429 14.77 26.61 -7.40
C THR A 429 14.18 27.93 -6.92
N SER A 430 14.69 29.05 -7.44
CA SER A 430 13.94 30.31 -7.41
C SER A 430 12.59 30.17 -8.15
N HIS A 431 11.63 31.06 -7.88
CA HIS A 431 10.39 31.11 -8.65
C HIS A 431 10.55 32.02 -9.88
N ILE A 432 9.82 31.70 -10.96
CA ILE A 432 9.74 32.55 -12.15
C ILE A 432 8.40 33.28 -12.16
N ASN A 433 8.44 34.61 -12.20
CA ASN A 433 7.22 35.41 -12.18
C ASN A 433 6.45 35.33 -13.50
N ASN A 434 5.15 35.11 -13.40
CA ASN A 434 4.14 35.14 -14.45
C ASN A 434 4.54 34.35 -15.71
N ASN A 435 5.13 33.17 -15.54
CA ASN A 435 5.49 32.31 -16.67
C ASN A 435 5.29 30.83 -16.36
N GLY A 436 4.10 30.30 -16.67
CA GLY A 436 3.85 28.86 -16.73
C GLY A 436 4.12 28.24 -18.11
N PHE A 437 4.27 29.06 -19.16
CA PHE A 437 4.32 28.53 -20.52
C PHE A 437 5.67 27.91 -20.85
N ASN A 438 6.76 28.58 -20.49
CA ASN A 438 8.13 28.15 -20.76
C ASN A 438 9.18 28.74 -19.78
N PRO A 439 9.00 28.60 -18.45
CA PRO A 439 9.97 29.09 -17.47
C PRO A 439 11.35 28.44 -17.65
N VAL A 440 12.41 29.20 -17.39
CA VAL A 440 13.80 28.76 -17.45
C VAL A 440 14.48 29.12 -16.13
N TRP A 441 15.02 28.12 -15.43
CA TRP A 441 15.72 28.30 -14.15
C TRP A 441 17.24 28.20 -14.32
N ASN A 442 17.72 27.14 -15.00
CA ASN A 442 19.15 26.78 -15.10
C ASN A 442 19.84 26.66 -13.73
N GLU A 443 19.12 26.21 -12.71
CA GLU A 443 19.62 26.04 -11.36
C GLU A 443 20.03 24.58 -11.13
N THR A 444 21.10 24.35 -10.35
CA THR A 444 21.57 23.00 -10.02
C THR A 444 21.41 22.73 -8.54
N LEU A 445 20.64 21.69 -8.22
CA LEU A 445 20.38 21.22 -6.86
C LEU A 445 21.26 19.99 -6.61
N ASN A 446 21.90 19.92 -5.44
CA ASN A 446 22.92 18.90 -5.14
C ASN A 446 22.57 18.14 -3.87
N PHE A 447 22.65 16.81 -3.94
CA PHE A 447 22.33 15.91 -2.85
C PHE A 447 23.45 14.90 -2.63
N VAL A 448 23.62 14.47 -1.38
CA VAL A 448 24.48 13.34 -1.02
C VAL A 448 23.57 12.26 -0.46
N ILE A 449 23.58 11.08 -1.10
CA ILE A 449 22.72 9.96 -0.76
C ILE A 449 23.62 8.82 -0.26
N HIS A 450 23.43 8.44 0.99
CA HIS A 450 24.21 7.42 1.68
C HIS A 450 23.68 6.00 1.44
N THR A 451 22.38 5.85 1.16
CA THR A 451 21.67 4.57 0.96
C THR A 451 20.82 4.63 -0.31
N PRO A 452 21.42 4.79 -1.50
CA PRO A 452 20.69 5.04 -2.75
C PRO A 452 19.66 3.97 -3.10
N GLU A 453 19.88 2.73 -2.69
CA GLU A 453 18.98 1.60 -2.90
C GLU A 453 17.63 1.70 -2.15
N LEU A 454 17.50 2.64 -1.20
CA LEU A 454 16.26 2.95 -0.49
C LEU A 454 15.78 4.38 -0.74
N ALA A 455 16.43 5.12 -1.63
CA ALA A 455 16.11 6.51 -1.89
C ALA A 455 15.15 6.64 -3.08
N LEU A 456 14.15 7.51 -2.93
CA LEU A 456 13.24 7.97 -3.98
C LEU A 456 13.46 9.46 -4.18
N VAL A 457 13.45 9.89 -5.43
CA VAL A 457 13.55 11.31 -5.81
C VAL A 457 12.18 11.75 -6.30
N SER A 458 11.63 12.79 -5.66
CA SER A 458 10.40 13.47 -6.09
C SER A 458 10.76 14.83 -6.69
N LEU A 459 10.07 15.21 -7.78
CA LEU A 459 10.23 16.47 -8.48
C LEU A 459 8.90 17.23 -8.57
#